data_AF-A0AAN6X438-F1
#
_entry.id   AF-A0AAN6X438-F1
#
_cell.length_a   1.000
_cell.length_b   1.000
_cell.length_c   1.000
_cell.angle_alpha   90.00
_cell.angle_beta   90.00
_cell.angle_gamma   90.00
#
_symmetry.space_group_name_H-M   'P 1'
#
loop_
_entity.id
_entity.type
_entity.pdbx_description
1 polymer ?
#
loop_
_entity_poly.entity_id
_entity_poly.type
_entity_poly.pdbx_seq_one_letter_code
_entity_poly.pdbx_strand_id
1 'polypeptide(L)'
;MPGSPAIVFRRCWTPSRHVHWYRVHPKSSLHMSCRSTLLRSPRFRSAVQHGSPFGLGSPTLMRTRSIHIQTVPLLFTGMLICLWIWKCFTMVIFQNKIIYMPGLPPNARREVIQDWLQHCGGIKWREERTKAEDGTDLALAVTTIPLPTKGRPVAVEAGKPPAAHAYILYFQGNASSIPPRLPDLSWVLRAVSDSKAPILAPMQLTFVCLSYRGYWTSRGRPSERGIRLDAEAGVRWIADQHERTFGVDGNTKPLLLLWGQSIGSGVATNLAATGRIPTTTPIRAMILETPFLSIRSMLETLYPQKWLPYQYLWPFLRNHLDSWQNMALIAQAAKEQGKAPPFVYIIQAERDELVPKEQTEKLYERCLDLGLPVERGIASVAYHQEAIARGQGKKLASQAILALTKRALDDG
;
A
#
# COMPACT_ATOMS: atom_id res chain seq x y z
N MET A 1 61.59 10.56 -34.21
CA MET A 1 60.49 10.54 -35.20
C MET A 1 59.85 9.16 -35.20
N PRO A 2 58.52 9.02 -35.38
CA PRO A 2 57.39 9.65 -34.68
C PRO A 2 56.68 8.59 -33.79
N GLY A 3 55.94 8.88 -32.71
CA GLY A 3 55.00 9.97 -32.49
C GLY A 3 53.60 9.55 -32.98
N SER A 4 52.76 8.97 -32.11
CA SER A 4 51.32 8.86 -32.35
C SER A 4 50.53 8.73 -31.05
N PRO A 5 49.30 9.27 -31.01
CA PRO A 5 48.93 10.24 -29.98
C PRO A 5 47.80 9.77 -29.07
N ALA A 6 47.74 10.38 -27.89
CA ALA A 6 46.59 10.33 -27.00
C ALA A 6 45.38 11.02 -27.67
N ILE A 7 44.34 10.26 -27.98
CA ILE A 7 43.05 10.81 -28.43
C ILE A 7 42.26 11.26 -27.22
N VAL A 8 42.30 12.57 -26.98
CA VAL A 8 41.37 13.29 -26.12
C VAL A 8 40.03 13.39 -26.84
N PHE A 9 39.03 12.61 -26.43
CA PHE A 9 37.65 12.87 -26.85
C PHE A 9 37.11 14.08 -26.09
N ARG A 10 37.29 15.28 -26.67
CA ARG A 10 36.44 16.44 -26.38
C ARG A 10 35.01 16.09 -26.81
N ARG A 11 34.09 15.93 -25.87
CA ARG A 11 32.65 15.96 -26.17
C ARG A 11 32.27 17.37 -26.60
N CYS A 12 32.14 17.58 -27.90
CA CYS A 12 31.44 18.73 -28.45
C CYS A 12 29.99 18.70 -27.95
N TRP A 13 29.61 19.76 -27.24
CA TRP A 13 28.22 20.10 -27.00
C TRP A 13 27.54 20.40 -28.33
N THR A 14 26.52 19.63 -28.67
CA THR A 14 25.58 19.97 -29.73
C THR A 14 24.42 20.77 -29.10
N PRO A 15 24.07 21.95 -29.63
CA PRO A 15 22.93 22.70 -29.11
C PRO A 15 21.63 21.96 -29.45
N SER A 16 20.75 21.89 -28.46
CA SER A 16 19.38 21.36 -28.54
C SER A 16 18.65 21.87 -29.78
N ARG A 17 18.09 20.94 -30.58
CA ARG A 17 17.10 21.28 -31.61
C ARG A 17 15.88 21.90 -30.92
N HIS A 18 15.52 23.09 -31.37
CA HIS A 18 14.31 23.80 -30.97
C HIS A 18 13.06 22.97 -31.30
N VAL A 19 12.26 22.68 -30.28
CA VAL A 19 10.91 22.13 -30.46
C VAL A 19 9.98 23.31 -30.76
N HIS A 20 9.47 23.38 -31.99
CA HIS A 20 8.42 24.33 -32.36
C HIS A 20 7.09 23.88 -31.76
N TRP A 21 6.58 24.67 -30.82
CA TRP A 21 5.21 24.57 -30.34
C TRP A 21 4.26 25.22 -31.35
N TYR A 22 3.41 24.43 -31.99
CA TYR A 22 2.29 24.98 -32.75
C TYR A 22 1.22 25.50 -31.78
N ARG A 23 1.14 26.83 -31.69
CA ARG A 23 0.11 27.56 -30.96
C ARG A 23 -1.11 27.71 -31.88
N VAL A 24 -2.20 26.99 -31.59
CA VAL A 24 -3.47 27.17 -32.31
C VAL A 24 -4.10 28.49 -31.83
N HIS A 25 -4.11 29.50 -32.70
CA HIS A 25 -4.86 30.73 -32.50
C HIS A 25 -6.29 30.57 -33.05
N PRO A 26 -7.34 30.98 -32.31
CA PRO A 26 -8.68 31.04 -32.85
C PRO A 26 -8.83 32.34 -33.66
N LYS A 27 -9.24 32.24 -34.92
CA LYS A 27 -9.70 33.40 -35.71
C LYS A 27 -11.17 33.23 -36.11
N SER A 28 -11.99 34.02 -35.42
CA SER A 28 -13.00 34.95 -35.95
C SER A 28 -13.98 34.46 -37.03
N SER A 29 -15.26 34.48 -36.62
CA SER A 29 -16.42 35.07 -37.30
C SER A 29 -16.55 34.92 -38.83
N LEU A 30 -17.56 34.15 -39.25
CA LEU A 30 -18.21 34.35 -40.54
C LEU A 30 -19.71 34.58 -40.34
N HIS A 31 -20.15 35.66 -40.95
CA HIS A 31 -21.47 36.27 -40.93
C HIS A 31 -22.56 35.38 -41.54
N MET A 32 -23.79 35.59 -41.04
CA MET A 32 -25.06 35.14 -41.62
C MET A 32 -25.18 35.47 -43.12
N SER A 33 -25.77 34.54 -43.87
CA SER A 33 -26.58 34.88 -45.04
C SER A 33 -27.83 34.00 -45.02
N CYS A 34 -28.95 34.67 -44.73
CA CYS A 34 -30.29 34.14 -44.81
C CYS A 34 -30.69 34.11 -46.30
N ARG A 35 -31.04 32.94 -46.85
CA ARG A 35 -31.85 32.84 -48.06
C ARG A 35 -32.91 31.78 -47.87
N SER A 36 -34.13 32.27 -47.76
CA SER A 36 -35.38 31.54 -47.92
C SER A 36 -35.53 31.11 -49.38
N THR A 37 -35.74 29.82 -49.60
CA THR A 37 -36.27 29.32 -50.87
C THR A 37 -37.35 28.30 -50.56
N LEU A 38 -38.60 28.76 -50.66
CA LEU A 38 -39.81 27.96 -50.71
C LEU A 38 -39.72 27.00 -51.90
N LEU A 39 -39.57 25.70 -51.65
CA LEU A 39 -39.74 24.67 -52.66
C LEU A 39 -41.08 23.96 -52.44
N ARG A 40 -41.97 24.21 -53.41
CA ARG A 40 -43.31 23.63 -53.58
C ARG A 40 -43.24 22.10 -53.65
N SER A 41 -44.14 21.46 -52.93
CA SER A 41 -44.52 20.04 -53.11
C SER A 41 -45.19 19.80 -54.47
N PRO A 42 -44.86 18.73 -55.21
CA PRO A 42 -45.67 18.30 -56.34
C PRO A 42 -46.91 17.55 -55.85
N ARG A 43 -48.08 18.01 -56.29
CA ARG A 43 -49.36 17.31 -56.17
C ARG A 43 -49.35 16.12 -57.13
N PHE A 44 -49.43 14.90 -56.59
CA PHE A 44 -49.86 13.74 -57.36
C PHE A 44 -51.35 13.52 -57.10
N ARG A 45 -52.17 13.76 -58.13
CA ARG A 45 -53.55 13.26 -58.21
C ARG A 45 -53.49 11.93 -58.95
N SER A 46 -53.94 10.85 -58.32
CA SER A 46 -54.41 9.66 -59.03
C SER A 46 -55.81 9.33 -58.51
N ALA A 47 -56.79 9.53 -59.39
CA ALA A 47 -58.15 9.04 -59.21
C ALA A 47 -58.19 7.57 -59.62
N VAL A 48 -58.75 6.72 -58.78
CA VAL A 48 -59.33 5.44 -59.18
C VAL A 48 -60.65 5.31 -58.42
N GLN A 49 -61.74 5.16 -59.18
CA GLN A 49 -63.10 4.94 -58.69
C GLN A 49 -63.43 3.44 -58.60
N HIS A 50 -64.45 3.19 -57.78
CA HIS A 50 -65.42 2.08 -57.75
C HIS A 50 -65.14 0.83 -56.89
N GLY A 51 -66.09 0.59 -55.97
CA GLY A 51 -66.31 -0.69 -55.28
C GLY A 51 -67.01 -0.49 -53.92
N SER A 52 -68.32 -0.73 -53.88
CA SER A 52 -69.24 -0.52 -52.73
C SER A 52 -69.17 -1.66 -51.67
N PRO A 53 -70.06 -1.77 -50.66
CA PRO A 53 -69.74 -1.42 -49.28
C PRO A 53 -70.09 -2.53 -48.27
N PHE A 54 -69.13 -3.16 -47.59
CA PHE A 54 -69.44 -3.92 -46.37
C PHE A 54 -68.20 -4.00 -45.49
N GLY A 55 -68.23 -3.32 -44.35
CA GLY A 55 -67.17 -3.35 -43.35
C GLY A 55 -67.73 -3.02 -41.99
N LEU A 56 -68.19 -4.05 -41.25
CA LEU A 56 -68.21 -3.99 -39.79
C LEU A 56 -66.75 -3.93 -39.32
N GLY A 57 -66.23 -2.72 -39.16
CA GLY A 57 -64.96 -2.45 -38.50
C GLY A 57 -65.24 -1.92 -37.10
N SER A 58 -65.08 -2.77 -36.09
CA SER A 58 -64.95 -2.35 -34.70
C SER A 58 -63.91 -1.23 -34.59
N PRO A 59 -64.13 -0.15 -33.82
CA PRO A 59 -63.07 0.81 -33.58
C PRO A 59 -62.06 0.15 -32.65
N THR A 60 -61.02 -0.47 -33.20
CA THR A 60 -59.77 -0.67 -32.47
C THR A 60 -59.26 0.71 -32.11
N LEU A 61 -59.61 1.16 -30.92
CA LEU A 61 -59.07 2.32 -30.26
C LEU A 61 -57.57 2.06 -30.12
N MET A 62 -56.77 2.52 -31.09
CA MET A 62 -55.33 2.64 -30.93
C MET A 62 -55.13 3.64 -29.79
N ARG A 63 -55.07 3.10 -28.56
CA ARG A 63 -54.63 3.82 -27.38
C ARG A 63 -53.16 4.11 -27.60
N THR A 64 -52.87 5.19 -28.32
CA THR A 64 -51.56 5.83 -28.33
C THR A 64 -51.25 6.13 -26.86
N ARG A 65 -50.43 5.27 -26.23
CA ARG A 65 -49.88 5.55 -24.91
C ARG A 65 -49.01 6.78 -25.08
N SER A 66 -49.57 7.95 -24.82
CA SER A 66 -48.83 9.18 -24.69
C SER A 66 -47.88 8.96 -23.52
N ILE A 67 -46.62 8.65 -23.79
CA ILE A 67 -45.59 8.75 -22.75
C ILE A 67 -45.55 10.23 -22.43
N HIS A 68 -46.16 10.62 -21.31
CA HIS A 68 -46.19 12.00 -20.87
C HIS A 68 -44.73 12.51 -20.84
N ILE A 69 -44.42 13.61 -21.52
CA ILE A 69 -43.05 14.12 -21.62
C ILE A 69 -42.42 14.35 -20.22
N GLN A 70 -43.26 14.57 -19.20
CA GLN A 70 -42.87 14.68 -17.78
C GLN A 70 -42.43 13.36 -17.13
N THR A 71 -42.85 12.20 -17.62
CA THR A 71 -42.39 10.89 -17.09
C THR A 71 -40.95 10.61 -17.46
N VAL A 72 -40.44 11.19 -18.55
CA VAL A 72 -39.07 10.94 -19.02
C VAL A 72 -38.03 11.51 -18.03
N PRO A 73 -38.05 12.79 -17.64
CA PRO A 73 -37.16 13.31 -16.59
C PRO A 73 -37.28 12.56 -15.26
N LEU A 74 -38.50 12.23 -14.84
CA LEU A 74 -38.73 11.50 -13.59
C LEU A 74 -38.07 10.12 -13.60
N LEU A 75 -38.16 9.39 -14.72
CA LEU A 75 -37.50 8.10 -14.89
C LEU A 75 -35.97 8.23 -14.84
N PHE A 76 -35.40 9.24 -15.51
CA PHE A 76 -33.95 9.46 -15.48
C PHE A 76 -33.45 9.88 -14.09
N THR A 77 -34.15 10.78 -13.42
CA THR A 77 -33.80 11.19 -12.04
C THR A 77 -33.96 10.03 -11.07
N GLY A 78 -35.06 9.26 -11.16
CA GLY A 78 -35.28 8.08 -10.33
C GLY A 78 -34.21 7.01 -10.55
N MET A 79 -33.85 6.73 -11.79
CA MET A 79 -32.78 5.78 -12.13
C MET A 79 -31.43 6.24 -11.56
N LEU A 80 -31.09 7.53 -11.70
CA LEU A 80 -29.86 8.09 -11.14
C LEU A 80 -29.80 7.90 -9.62
N ILE A 81 -30.88 8.23 -8.91
CA ILE A 81 -30.98 8.06 -7.45
C ILE A 81 -30.86 6.58 -7.07
N CYS A 82 -31.55 5.68 -7.79
CA CYS A 82 -31.47 4.23 -7.52
C CYS A 82 -30.06 3.68 -7.70
N LEU A 83 -29.40 4.00 -8.82
CA LEU A 83 -28.01 3.58 -9.09
C LEU A 83 -27.04 4.16 -8.06
N TRP A 84 -27.29 5.38 -7.60
CA TRP A 84 -26.49 6.05 -6.60
C TRP A 84 -26.62 5.41 -5.21
N ILE A 85 -27.85 5.16 -4.75
CA ILE A 85 -28.14 4.43 -3.50
C ILE A 85 -27.52 3.03 -3.58
N TRP A 86 -27.72 2.32 -4.70
CA TRP A 86 -27.14 1.01 -4.95
C TRP A 86 -25.61 1.04 -4.84
N LYS A 87 -24.96 2.05 -5.43
CA LYS A 87 -23.50 2.22 -5.34
C LYS A 87 -23.03 2.47 -3.91
N CYS A 88 -23.66 3.39 -3.17
CA CYS A 88 -23.33 3.66 -1.77
C CYS A 88 -23.50 2.41 -0.90
N PHE A 89 -24.63 1.72 -1.06
CA PHE A 89 -24.91 0.46 -0.37
C PHE A 89 -23.87 -0.62 -0.68
N THR A 90 -23.53 -0.78 -1.96
CA THR A 90 -22.49 -1.72 -2.43
C THR A 90 -21.13 -1.37 -1.83
N MET A 91 -20.75 -0.09 -1.80
CA MET A 91 -19.50 0.36 -1.18
C MET A 91 -19.45 0.00 0.30
N VAL A 92 -20.53 0.18 1.05
CA VAL A 92 -20.60 -0.14 2.49
C VAL A 92 -20.60 -1.65 2.76
N ILE A 93 -21.30 -2.45 1.96
CA ILE A 93 -21.36 -3.90 2.17
C ILE A 93 -20.05 -4.58 1.77
N PHE A 94 -19.45 -4.18 0.65
CA PHE A 94 -18.26 -4.81 0.10
C PHE A 94 -16.97 -4.09 0.48
N GLN A 95 -16.97 -3.25 1.52
CA GLN A 95 -15.79 -2.50 2.00
C GLN A 95 -14.53 -3.35 2.06
N ASN A 96 -14.57 -4.52 2.70
CA ASN A 96 -13.38 -5.36 2.84
C ASN A 96 -12.82 -5.83 1.50
N LYS A 97 -13.68 -6.07 0.49
CA LYS A 97 -13.23 -6.45 -0.86
C LYS A 97 -12.66 -5.25 -1.64
N ILE A 98 -13.09 -4.03 -1.31
CA ILE A 98 -12.59 -2.80 -1.93
C ILE A 98 -11.25 -2.41 -1.31
N ILE A 99 -11.17 -2.47 0.02
CA ILE A 99 -9.99 -2.09 0.80
C ILE A 99 -8.89 -3.13 0.66
N TYR A 100 -9.24 -4.42 0.72
CA TYR A 100 -8.28 -5.52 0.62
C TYR A 100 -8.49 -6.28 -0.68
N MET A 101 -7.47 -6.27 -1.53
CA MET A 101 -7.47 -6.89 -2.85
C MET A 101 -6.48 -8.08 -2.90
N PRO A 102 -6.75 -9.18 -2.19
CA PRO A 102 -5.83 -10.31 -2.10
C PRO A 102 -5.60 -11.07 -3.42
N GLY A 103 -6.51 -10.90 -4.38
CA GLY A 103 -6.43 -11.56 -5.69
C GLY A 103 -5.59 -10.80 -6.72
N LEU A 104 -5.00 -9.66 -6.34
CA LEU A 104 -4.17 -8.84 -7.22
C LEU A 104 -2.71 -8.81 -6.76
N PRO A 105 -1.74 -8.79 -7.70
CA PRO A 105 -1.91 -9.02 -9.14
C PRO A 105 -2.45 -10.42 -9.45
N PRO A 106 -2.93 -10.69 -10.68
CA PRO A 106 -3.29 -12.06 -11.08
C PRO A 106 -2.15 -13.01 -10.73
N ASN A 107 -2.49 -14.18 -10.20
CA ASN A 107 -1.55 -15.18 -9.66
C ASN A 107 -0.92 -14.88 -8.29
N ALA A 108 -1.20 -13.74 -7.64
CA ALA A 108 -0.66 -13.40 -6.30
C ALA A 108 -0.79 -14.53 -5.27
N ARG A 109 -1.85 -15.33 -5.36
CA ARG A 109 -2.14 -16.47 -4.47
C ARG A 109 -1.45 -17.80 -4.82
N ARG A 110 -0.77 -17.86 -5.97
CA ARG A 110 -0.12 -19.06 -6.51
C ARG A 110 1.39 -18.91 -6.69
N GLU A 111 1.92 -17.70 -6.48
CA GLU A 111 3.35 -17.42 -6.45
C GLU A 111 4.06 -18.33 -5.43
N VAL A 112 5.23 -18.84 -5.80
CA VAL A 112 6.09 -19.64 -4.91
C VAL A 112 7.45 -18.94 -4.72
N ILE A 113 8.06 -19.12 -3.55
CA ILE A 113 9.33 -18.46 -3.21
C ILE A 113 10.44 -18.85 -4.21
N GLN A 114 10.45 -20.10 -4.66
CA GLN A 114 11.48 -20.70 -5.50
C GLN A 114 11.70 -19.93 -6.80
N ASP A 115 10.62 -19.43 -7.42
CA ASP A 115 10.67 -18.70 -8.70
C ASP A 115 11.46 -17.38 -8.58
N TRP A 116 11.54 -16.83 -7.37
CA TRP A 116 12.13 -15.54 -7.07
C TRP A 116 13.54 -15.63 -6.44
N LEU A 117 13.97 -16.82 -6.00
CA LEU A 117 15.25 -16.99 -5.28
C LEU A 117 16.48 -16.54 -6.10
N GLN A 118 16.47 -16.75 -7.42
CA GLN A 118 17.55 -16.31 -8.32
C GLN A 118 17.76 -14.78 -8.30
N HIS A 119 16.71 -14.01 -8.02
CA HIS A 119 16.74 -12.56 -7.94
C HIS A 119 17.04 -12.04 -6.51
N CYS A 120 17.11 -12.93 -5.52
CA CYS A 120 17.35 -12.59 -4.12
C CYS A 120 18.85 -12.42 -3.79
N GLY A 121 19.75 -12.52 -4.78
CA GLY A 121 21.17 -12.24 -4.60
C GLY A 121 21.87 -13.12 -3.56
N GLY A 122 21.42 -14.37 -3.41
CA GLY A 122 21.97 -15.34 -2.44
C GLY A 122 21.28 -15.39 -1.08
N ILE A 123 20.35 -14.47 -0.79
CA ILE A 123 19.50 -14.56 0.41
C ILE A 123 18.53 -15.72 0.26
N LYS A 124 18.61 -16.67 1.18
CA LYS A 124 17.72 -17.85 1.22
C LYS A 124 16.48 -17.53 2.02
N TRP A 125 15.33 -17.65 1.37
CA TRP A 125 14.01 -17.53 2.00
C TRP A 125 13.38 -18.91 2.13
N ARG A 126 12.69 -19.14 3.25
CA ARG A 126 11.91 -20.35 3.50
C ARG A 126 10.46 -19.98 3.80
N GLU A 127 9.52 -20.83 3.39
CA GLU A 127 8.13 -20.71 3.80
C GLU A 127 7.95 -21.40 5.16
N GLU A 128 7.27 -20.70 6.07
CA GLU A 128 6.89 -21.19 7.39
C GLU A 128 5.38 -20.97 7.56
N ARG A 129 4.77 -21.65 8.55
CA ARG A 129 3.35 -21.51 8.87
C ARG A 129 3.14 -21.09 10.31
N THR A 130 2.09 -20.32 10.54
CA THR A 130 1.56 -20.03 11.87
C THR A 130 0.04 -20.03 11.84
N LYS A 131 -0.59 -20.05 13.01
CA LYS A 131 -2.04 -19.95 13.16
C LYS A 131 -2.42 -18.71 13.96
N ALA A 132 -3.37 -17.95 13.42
CA ALA A 132 -4.09 -16.95 14.19
C ALA A 132 -4.84 -17.60 15.35
N GLU A 133 -5.21 -16.78 16.35
CA GLU A 133 -5.97 -17.26 17.51
C GLU A 133 -7.31 -17.90 17.12
N ASP A 134 -7.94 -17.40 16.05
CA ASP A 134 -9.18 -17.98 15.49
C ASP A 134 -8.95 -19.24 14.62
N GLY A 135 -7.72 -19.78 14.64
CA GLY A 135 -7.35 -20.98 13.89
C GLY A 135 -7.03 -20.73 12.41
N THR A 136 -7.09 -19.47 11.93
CA THR A 136 -6.74 -19.15 10.53
C THR A 136 -5.29 -19.51 10.26
N ASP A 137 -5.06 -20.31 9.22
CA ASP A 137 -3.74 -20.77 8.79
C ASP A 137 -3.06 -19.73 7.90
N LEU A 138 -1.87 -19.30 8.32
CA LEU A 138 -1.14 -18.15 7.79
C LEU A 138 0.25 -18.57 7.29
N ALA A 139 0.62 -18.00 6.16
CA ALA A 139 1.92 -18.18 5.53
C ALA A 139 2.91 -17.09 5.95
N LEU A 140 4.15 -17.49 6.17
CA LEU A 140 5.27 -16.63 6.47
C LEU A 140 6.39 -16.90 5.45
N ALA A 141 7.05 -15.87 4.94
CA ALA A 141 8.36 -16.04 4.30
C ALA A 141 9.44 -15.53 5.25
N VAL A 142 10.41 -16.38 5.57
CA VAL A 142 11.40 -16.10 6.62
C VAL A 142 12.81 -16.24 6.07
N THR A 143 13.68 -15.32 6.48
CA THR A 143 15.12 -15.43 6.27
C THR A 143 15.88 -14.94 7.49
N THR A 144 17.11 -15.39 7.67
CA THR A 144 18.00 -14.94 8.74
C THR A 144 19.34 -14.59 8.13
N ILE A 145 19.84 -13.39 8.44
CA ILE A 145 21.11 -12.87 7.96
C ILE A 145 22.00 -12.46 9.14
N PRO A 146 23.33 -12.51 9.00
CA PRO A 146 24.23 -11.89 9.96
C PRO A 146 24.11 -10.35 9.89
N LEU A 147 24.28 -9.67 11.02
CA LEU A 147 24.49 -8.23 11.07
C LEU A 147 25.98 -7.87 10.99
N PRO A 148 26.34 -6.65 10.56
CA PRO A 148 27.72 -6.28 10.30
C PRO A 148 28.58 -6.22 11.59
N THR A 149 29.73 -6.89 11.55
CA THR A 149 30.71 -6.96 12.65
C THR A 149 32.07 -6.39 12.23
N LYS A 150 32.90 -5.95 13.20
CA LYS A 150 34.31 -5.57 12.93
C LYS A 150 35.17 -6.83 12.66
N GLY A 151 35.81 -6.90 11.50
CA GLY A 151 36.84 -7.91 11.16
C GLY A 151 36.33 -9.17 10.46
N ARG A 152 37.26 -9.99 9.90
CA ARG A 152 37.02 -11.36 9.38
C ARG A 152 36.07 -12.08 10.35
N PRO A 153 35.18 -12.99 9.92
CA PRO A 153 34.33 -13.75 10.84
C PRO A 153 35.24 -14.48 11.82
N VAL A 154 35.52 -13.84 12.95
CA VAL A 154 35.96 -14.51 14.15
C VAL A 154 34.77 -15.40 14.40
N ALA A 155 34.97 -16.70 14.20
CA ALA A 155 34.01 -17.70 14.59
C ALA A 155 33.39 -17.20 15.88
N VAL A 156 32.07 -16.95 15.87
CA VAL A 156 31.29 -16.66 17.07
C VAL A 156 31.94 -17.49 18.16
N GLU A 157 32.56 -16.87 19.17
CA GLU A 157 33.35 -17.59 20.18
C GLU A 157 32.53 -18.80 20.57
N ALA A 158 33.01 -19.98 20.16
CA ALA A 158 32.17 -21.16 20.07
C ALA A 158 31.65 -21.49 21.48
N GLY A 159 30.39 -21.14 21.75
CA GLY A 159 29.73 -21.40 23.03
C GLY A 159 29.06 -20.22 23.74
N LYS A 160 29.31 -18.95 23.40
CA LYS A 160 28.60 -17.82 24.05
C LYS A 160 27.44 -17.29 23.19
N PRO A 161 26.18 -17.31 23.69
CA PRO A 161 25.05 -16.78 22.94
C PRO A 161 25.19 -15.27 22.74
N PRO A 162 24.69 -14.71 21.61
CA PRO A 162 24.75 -13.27 21.37
C PRO A 162 23.93 -12.52 22.42
N ALA A 163 24.29 -11.27 22.71
CA ALA A 163 23.58 -10.45 23.69
C ALA A 163 22.13 -10.13 23.26
N ALA A 164 21.88 -10.07 21.95
CA ALA A 164 20.57 -9.80 21.38
C ALA A 164 20.40 -10.48 20.02
N HIS A 165 19.15 -10.59 19.57
CA HIS A 165 18.80 -11.02 18.22
C HIS A 165 17.69 -10.12 17.67
N ALA A 166 17.89 -9.60 16.47
CA ALA A 166 16.93 -8.68 15.85
C ALA A 166 15.87 -9.44 15.06
N TYR A 167 14.61 -9.01 15.19
CA TYR A 167 13.49 -9.53 14.40
C TYR A 167 12.80 -8.38 13.70
N ILE A 168 12.52 -8.55 12.40
CA ILE A 168 11.64 -7.65 11.66
C ILE A 168 10.37 -8.40 11.31
N LEU A 169 9.23 -7.96 11.85
CA LEU A 169 7.92 -8.42 11.42
C LEU A 169 7.40 -7.50 10.32
N TYR A 170 7.33 -8.04 9.11
CA TYR A 170 7.04 -7.31 7.90
C TYR A 170 5.60 -7.52 7.42
N PHE A 171 5.01 -6.43 6.97
CA PHE A 171 3.59 -6.25 6.71
C PHE A 171 3.38 -5.63 5.32
N GLN A 172 3.01 -6.47 4.36
CA GLN A 172 2.87 -6.07 2.96
C GLN A 172 1.71 -5.08 2.72
N GLY A 173 1.84 -4.29 1.66
CA GLY A 173 0.78 -3.43 1.14
C GLY A 173 -0.36 -4.19 0.46
N ASN A 174 -1.34 -3.42 -0.01
CA ASN A 174 -2.50 -3.94 -0.73
C ASN A 174 -2.14 -4.41 -2.15
N ALA A 175 -3.00 -5.24 -2.76
CA ALA A 175 -2.83 -5.76 -4.11
C ALA A 175 -1.41 -6.31 -4.39
N SER A 176 -0.91 -7.12 -3.45
CA SER A 176 0.47 -7.59 -3.43
C SER A 176 0.56 -9.05 -2.97
N SER A 177 1.69 -9.69 -3.27
CA SER A 177 2.08 -11.01 -2.79
C SER A 177 3.51 -10.97 -2.24
N ILE A 178 3.84 -11.86 -1.31
CA ILE A 178 5.17 -11.89 -0.68
C ILE A 178 6.28 -12.28 -1.66
N PRO A 179 6.20 -13.38 -2.44
CA PRO A 179 7.33 -13.83 -3.26
C PRO A 179 7.89 -12.78 -4.25
N PRO A 180 7.06 -12.05 -5.00
CA PRO A 180 7.54 -10.98 -5.91
C PRO A 180 8.30 -9.84 -5.22
N ARG A 181 8.18 -9.69 -3.90
CA ARG A 181 8.86 -8.64 -3.14
C ARG A 181 10.17 -9.07 -2.52
N LEU A 182 10.41 -10.37 -2.44
CA LEU A 182 11.64 -10.93 -1.89
C LEU A 182 12.90 -10.38 -2.57
N PRO A 183 12.96 -10.10 -3.89
CA PRO A 183 14.15 -9.50 -4.49
C PRO A 183 14.52 -8.14 -3.91
N ASP A 184 13.53 -7.25 -3.72
CA ASP A 184 13.76 -5.92 -3.17
C ASP A 184 14.14 -5.99 -1.68
N LEU A 185 13.43 -6.80 -0.91
CA LEU A 185 13.75 -7.04 0.51
C LEU A 185 15.13 -7.67 0.67
N SER A 186 15.49 -8.62 -0.19
CA SER A 186 16.81 -9.26 -0.19
C SER A 186 17.93 -8.29 -0.52
N TRP A 187 17.68 -7.32 -1.41
CA TRP A 187 18.64 -6.25 -1.65
C TRP A 187 18.87 -5.44 -0.37
N VAL A 188 17.81 -5.04 0.32
CA VAL A 188 17.90 -4.27 1.58
C VAL A 188 18.68 -5.07 2.62
N LEU A 189 18.36 -6.35 2.79
CA LEU A 189 19.04 -7.25 3.73
C LEU A 189 20.53 -7.45 3.41
N ARG A 190 20.90 -7.58 2.14
CA ARG A 190 22.32 -7.60 1.75
C ARG A 190 23.02 -6.30 2.09
N ALA A 191 22.40 -5.16 1.79
CA ALA A 191 22.97 -3.86 2.14
C ALA A 191 23.13 -3.68 3.66
N VAL A 192 22.25 -4.29 4.48
CA VAL A 192 22.41 -4.35 5.94
C VAL A 192 23.61 -5.22 6.31
N SER A 193 23.68 -6.45 5.80
CA SER A 193 24.76 -7.41 6.09
C SER A 193 26.14 -6.92 5.64
N ASP A 194 26.22 -6.26 4.49
CA ASP A 194 27.46 -5.77 3.88
C ASP A 194 27.89 -4.39 4.42
N SER A 195 27.07 -3.75 5.24
CA SER A 195 27.37 -2.42 5.76
C SER A 195 28.61 -2.45 6.66
N LYS A 196 29.37 -1.36 6.65
CA LYS A 196 30.52 -1.17 7.56
C LYS A 196 30.17 -0.33 8.80
N ALA A 197 28.98 0.27 8.81
CA ALA A 197 28.54 1.18 9.85
C ALA A 197 27.00 1.16 10.00
N PRO A 198 26.47 1.35 11.22
CA PRO A 198 27.19 1.35 12.49
C PRO A 198 27.77 -0.05 12.78
N ILE A 199 28.82 -0.10 13.60
CA ILE A 199 29.36 -1.37 14.08
C ILE A 199 28.42 -1.87 15.18
N LEU A 200 27.81 -3.03 14.96
CA LEU A 200 26.95 -3.69 15.93
C LEU A 200 27.71 -4.81 16.64
N ALA A 201 27.26 -5.17 17.84
CA ALA A 201 27.70 -6.41 18.48
C ALA A 201 27.34 -7.61 17.58
N PRO A 202 28.13 -8.71 17.58
CA PRO A 202 27.83 -9.90 16.79
C PRO A 202 26.42 -10.42 17.09
N MET A 203 25.52 -10.28 16.13
CA MET A 203 24.16 -10.77 16.20
C MET A 203 23.61 -11.06 14.80
N GLN A 204 22.46 -11.71 14.76
CA GLN A 204 21.72 -11.98 13.54
C GLN A 204 20.42 -11.20 13.51
N LEU A 205 19.88 -11.03 12.31
CA LEU A 205 18.57 -10.46 12.05
C LEU A 205 17.71 -11.50 11.34
N THR A 206 16.55 -11.79 11.90
CA THR A 206 15.52 -12.62 11.26
C THR A 206 14.40 -11.75 10.72
N PHE A 207 14.18 -11.84 9.42
CA PHE A 207 13.14 -11.10 8.72
C PHE A 207 11.95 -12.02 8.46
N VAL A 208 10.77 -11.62 8.93
CA VAL A 208 9.54 -12.41 8.94
C VAL A 208 8.48 -11.67 8.14
N CYS A 209 8.27 -12.09 6.90
CA CYS A 209 7.21 -11.56 6.04
C CYS A 209 5.89 -12.28 6.35
N LEU A 210 5.00 -11.64 7.10
CA LEU A 210 3.67 -12.20 7.36
C LEU A 210 2.74 -11.89 6.20
N SER A 211 2.18 -12.95 5.59
CA SER A 211 1.04 -12.80 4.69
C SER A 211 -0.25 -13.00 5.47
N TYR A 212 -1.01 -11.93 5.67
CA TYR A 212 -2.26 -12.01 6.42
C TYR A 212 -3.34 -12.78 5.67
N ARG A 213 -4.43 -13.11 6.36
CA ARG A 213 -5.55 -13.87 5.82
C ARG A 213 -6.05 -13.32 4.49
N GLY A 214 -6.24 -14.24 3.55
CA GLY A 214 -6.64 -13.93 2.19
C GLY A 214 -5.49 -13.63 1.22
N TYR A 215 -4.32 -13.16 1.68
CA TYR A 215 -3.16 -12.90 0.80
C TYR A 215 -2.29 -14.16 0.63
N TRP A 216 -1.52 -14.20 -0.47
CA TRP A 216 -0.61 -15.30 -0.83
C TRP A 216 -1.25 -16.70 -0.58
N THR A 217 -0.56 -17.60 0.14
CA THR A 217 -1.05 -18.94 0.49
C THR A 217 -1.80 -18.97 1.84
N SER A 218 -2.04 -17.83 2.47
CA SER A 218 -2.83 -17.73 3.70
C SER A 218 -4.32 -17.96 3.44
N ARG A 219 -5.00 -18.62 4.39
CA ARG A 219 -6.44 -18.93 4.32
C ARG A 219 -7.27 -17.74 4.81
N GLY A 220 -8.60 -17.88 4.79
CA GLY A 220 -9.52 -16.88 5.32
C GLY A 220 -9.82 -15.69 4.40
N ARG A 221 -10.56 -14.72 4.94
CA ARG A 221 -10.97 -13.47 4.25
C ARG A 221 -10.51 -12.25 5.05
N PRO A 222 -9.97 -11.22 4.39
CA PRO A 222 -9.44 -10.06 5.08
C PRO A 222 -10.55 -9.21 5.73
N SER A 223 -10.25 -8.75 6.93
CA SER A 223 -10.98 -7.76 7.72
C SER A 223 -10.00 -7.17 8.73
N GLU A 224 -10.16 -5.93 9.16
CA GLU A 224 -9.24 -5.33 10.12
C GLU A 224 -9.12 -6.15 11.41
N ARG A 225 -10.25 -6.60 11.97
CA ARG A 225 -10.25 -7.48 13.15
C ARG A 225 -9.45 -8.76 12.91
N GLY A 226 -9.64 -9.41 11.77
CA GLY A 226 -8.92 -10.63 11.44
C GLY A 226 -7.43 -10.39 11.22
N ILE A 227 -7.07 -9.33 10.50
CA ILE A 227 -5.67 -8.96 10.25
C ILE A 227 -4.95 -8.60 11.55
N ARG A 228 -5.64 -8.01 12.54
CA ARG A 228 -5.08 -7.81 13.88
C ARG A 228 -4.70 -9.14 14.53
N LEU A 229 -5.56 -10.16 14.47
CA LEU A 229 -5.26 -11.50 15.00
C LEU A 229 -4.07 -12.14 14.26
N ASP A 230 -3.96 -11.90 12.96
CA ASP A 230 -2.85 -12.40 12.15
C ASP A 230 -1.52 -11.72 12.55
N ALA A 231 -1.54 -10.40 12.76
CA ALA A 231 -0.38 -9.64 13.21
C ALA A 231 0.09 -10.10 14.60
N GLU A 232 -0.83 -10.31 15.54
CA GLU A 232 -0.55 -10.91 16.86
C GLU A 232 0.07 -12.31 16.71
N ALA A 233 -0.40 -13.12 15.75
CA ALA A 233 0.17 -14.44 15.47
C ALA A 233 1.59 -14.39 14.92
N GLY A 234 1.93 -13.36 14.14
CA GLY A 234 3.30 -13.11 13.68
C GLY A 234 4.24 -12.83 14.84
N VAL A 235 3.81 -12.01 15.81
CA VAL A 235 4.59 -11.72 17.03
C VAL A 235 4.76 -12.97 17.89
N ARG A 236 3.68 -13.74 18.11
CA ARG A 236 3.76 -15.02 18.84
C ARG A 236 4.72 -16.00 18.18
N TRP A 237 4.66 -16.12 16.85
CA TRP A 237 5.60 -16.96 16.12
C TRP A 237 7.05 -16.51 16.35
N ILE A 238 7.32 -15.19 16.36
CA ILE A 238 8.67 -14.66 16.67
C ILE A 238 9.10 -15.04 18.09
N ALA A 239 8.24 -14.85 19.09
CA ALA A 239 8.52 -15.20 20.48
C ALA A 239 8.84 -16.69 20.64
N ASP A 240 7.99 -17.56 20.07
CA ASP A 240 8.19 -19.02 20.10
C ASP A 240 9.52 -19.43 19.43
N GLN A 241 9.86 -18.80 18.30
CA GLN A 241 11.11 -19.08 17.58
C GLN A 241 12.34 -18.59 18.36
N HIS A 242 12.21 -17.46 19.04
CA HIS A 242 13.26 -16.94 19.91
C HIS A 242 13.54 -17.89 21.07
N GLU A 243 12.49 -18.31 21.79
CA GLU A 243 12.60 -19.26 22.90
C GLU A 243 13.17 -20.61 22.44
N ARG A 244 12.78 -21.12 21.27
CA ARG A 244 13.34 -22.37 20.71
C ARG A 244 14.83 -22.25 20.35
N THR A 245 15.27 -21.07 19.94
CA THR A 245 16.65 -20.85 19.48
C THR A 245 17.60 -20.54 20.63
N PHE A 246 17.15 -19.77 21.62
CA PHE A 246 18.00 -19.22 22.69
C PHE A 246 17.63 -19.73 24.10
N GLY A 247 16.53 -20.47 24.24
CA GLY A 247 15.98 -20.90 25.53
C GLY A 247 15.13 -19.83 26.20
N VAL A 248 14.27 -20.24 27.14
CA VAL A 248 13.38 -19.35 27.92
C VAL A 248 14.19 -18.47 28.89
N ASP A 249 15.25 -19.03 29.47
CA ASP A 249 16.20 -18.33 30.36
C ASP A 249 17.41 -17.77 29.60
N GLY A 250 17.33 -17.72 28.27
CA GLY A 250 18.41 -17.27 27.41
C GLY A 250 18.78 -15.82 27.70
N ASN A 251 20.09 -15.55 27.87
CA ASN A 251 20.60 -14.18 28.03
C ASN A 251 20.51 -13.34 26.74
N THR A 252 19.99 -13.89 25.64
CA THR A 252 19.81 -13.18 24.37
C THR A 252 18.50 -12.41 24.40
N LYS A 253 18.54 -11.08 24.26
CA LYS A 253 17.32 -10.25 24.21
C LYS A 253 16.72 -10.21 22.79
N PRO A 254 15.40 -10.41 22.61
CA PRO A 254 14.76 -10.20 21.32
C PRO A 254 14.50 -8.71 21.06
N LEU A 255 14.96 -8.20 19.91
CA LEU A 255 14.69 -6.83 19.47
C LEU A 255 13.65 -6.86 18.34
N LEU A 256 12.38 -6.60 18.65
CA LEU A 256 11.30 -6.61 17.65
C LEU A 256 11.14 -5.25 16.98
N LEU A 257 11.28 -5.22 15.67
CA LEU A 257 10.97 -4.09 14.80
C LEU A 257 9.77 -4.46 13.93
N LEU A 258 8.83 -3.55 13.76
CA LEU A 258 7.74 -3.69 12.79
C LEU A 258 8.11 -2.97 11.50
N TRP A 259 7.73 -3.51 10.35
CA TRP A 259 7.82 -2.79 9.09
C TRP A 259 6.52 -2.96 8.30
N GLY A 260 5.78 -1.87 8.17
CA GLY A 260 4.57 -1.78 7.36
C GLY A 260 4.77 -1.02 6.07
N GLN A 261 4.15 -1.50 5.00
CA GLN A 261 4.10 -0.80 3.71
C GLN A 261 2.67 -0.44 3.35
N SER A 262 2.39 0.84 3.09
CA SER A 262 1.06 1.34 2.76
C SER A 262 0.01 0.89 3.79
N ILE A 263 -0.98 0.07 3.41
CA ILE A 263 -1.95 -0.55 4.34
C ILE A 263 -1.29 -1.35 5.47
N GLY A 264 -0.14 -1.95 5.22
CA GLY A 264 0.69 -2.61 6.22
C GLY A 264 1.20 -1.66 7.29
N SER A 265 1.40 -0.37 6.99
CA SER A 265 1.73 0.66 8.00
C SER A 265 0.59 0.84 9.00
N GLY A 266 -0.66 0.86 8.53
CA GLY A 266 -1.84 0.87 9.41
C GLY A 266 -1.94 -0.39 10.27
N VAL A 267 -1.56 -1.56 9.73
CA VAL A 267 -1.50 -2.80 10.51
C VAL A 267 -0.40 -2.75 11.57
N ALA A 268 0.78 -2.22 11.23
CA ALA A 268 1.90 -2.05 12.15
C ALA A 268 1.51 -1.15 13.35
N THR A 269 0.88 -0.01 13.07
CA THR A 269 0.48 0.95 14.11
C THR A 269 -0.67 0.40 14.95
N ASN A 270 -1.64 -0.31 14.35
CA ASN A 270 -2.71 -1.01 15.09
C ASN A 270 -2.12 -2.04 16.07
N LEU A 271 -1.17 -2.86 15.59
CA LEU A 271 -0.50 -3.86 16.42
C LEU A 271 0.26 -3.20 17.58
N ALA A 272 1.02 -2.13 17.31
CA ALA A 272 1.77 -1.41 18.33
C ALA A 272 0.88 -0.71 19.37
N ALA A 273 -0.27 -0.19 18.96
CA ALA A 273 -1.19 0.55 19.84
C ALA A 273 -2.10 -0.37 20.67
N THR A 274 -2.60 -1.45 20.09
CA THR A 274 -3.72 -2.24 20.66
C THR A 274 -3.51 -3.75 20.61
N GLY A 275 -2.38 -4.21 20.05
CA GLY A 275 -2.08 -5.62 19.90
C GLY A 275 -1.75 -6.30 21.23
N ARG A 276 -2.12 -7.58 21.34
CA ARG A 276 -1.64 -8.44 22.43
C ARG A 276 -0.24 -8.96 22.12
N ILE A 277 0.75 -8.35 22.77
CA ILE A 277 2.17 -8.61 22.53
C ILE A 277 2.78 -9.24 23.79
N PRO A 278 3.53 -10.35 23.66
CA PRO A 278 4.28 -10.92 24.78
C PRO A 278 5.25 -9.89 25.38
N THR A 279 5.26 -9.79 26.71
CA THR A 279 6.16 -8.86 27.43
C THR A 279 7.64 -9.16 27.20
N THR A 280 7.96 -10.40 26.84
CA THR A 280 9.31 -10.86 26.48
C THR A 280 9.80 -10.30 25.15
N THR A 281 8.89 -9.88 24.26
CA THR A 281 9.22 -9.42 22.90
C THR A 281 8.61 -8.05 22.61
N PRO A 282 9.00 -6.99 23.36
CA PRO A 282 8.43 -5.66 23.19
C PRO A 282 8.84 -5.05 21.85
N ILE A 283 7.94 -4.27 21.24
CA ILE A 283 8.25 -3.52 20.02
C ILE A 283 9.23 -2.41 20.37
N ARG A 284 10.38 -2.39 19.68
CA ARG A 284 11.44 -1.39 19.85
C ARG A 284 11.39 -0.29 18.80
N ALA A 285 10.96 -0.61 17.59
CA ALA A 285 10.82 0.37 16.52
C ALA A 285 9.81 -0.02 15.45
N MET A 286 9.41 0.95 14.62
CA MET A 286 8.55 0.78 13.47
C MET A 286 9.13 1.50 12.25
N ILE A 287 9.17 0.80 11.11
CA ILE A 287 9.43 1.38 9.79
C ILE A 287 8.09 1.49 9.07
N LEU A 288 7.65 2.71 8.78
CA LEU A 288 6.40 3.00 8.10
C LEU A 288 6.71 3.49 6.69
N GLU A 289 6.54 2.60 5.72
CA GLU A 289 6.76 2.88 4.29
C GLU A 289 5.45 3.36 3.66
N THR A 290 5.51 4.52 3.00
CA THR A 290 4.39 5.23 2.36
C THR A 290 3.09 5.22 3.21
N PRO A 291 3.15 5.68 4.48
CA PRO A 291 2.04 5.59 5.40
C PRO A 291 0.96 6.64 5.11
N PHE A 292 -0.27 6.33 5.51
CA PHE A 292 -1.42 7.24 5.51
C PHE A 292 -1.97 7.43 6.92
N LEU A 293 -2.81 8.45 7.11
CA LEU A 293 -3.35 8.82 8.43
C LEU A 293 -4.42 7.85 8.93
N SER A 294 -5.41 7.54 8.09
CA SER A 294 -6.47 6.56 8.35
C SER A 294 -7.23 6.22 7.07
N ILE A 295 -8.03 5.14 7.09
CA ILE A 295 -8.94 4.81 5.98
C ILE A 295 -9.93 5.94 5.72
N ARG A 296 -10.37 6.66 6.76
CA ARG A 296 -11.22 7.85 6.62
C ARG A 296 -10.50 8.94 5.83
N SER A 297 -9.25 9.26 6.16
CA SER A 297 -8.47 10.27 5.43
C SER A 297 -8.23 9.85 3.97
N MET A 298 -8.02 8.55 3.74
CA MET A 298 -7.92 8.01 2.38
C MET A 298 -9.25 8.08 1.61
N LEU A 299 -10.39 7.88 2.27
CA LEU A 299 -11.71 8.04 1.66
C LEU A 299 -11.93 9.48 1.17
N GLU A 300 -11.56 10.48 1.98
CA GLU A 300 -11.61 11.91 1.62
C GLU A 300 -10.64 12.23 0.47
N THR A 301 -9.45 11.61 0.47
CA THR A 301 -8.44 11.77 -0.58
C THR A 301 -8.90 11.20 -1.92
N LEU A 302 -9.48 9.99 -1.92
CA LEU A 302 -9.91 9.29 -3.13
C LEU A 302 -11.24 9.84 -3.69
N TYR A 303 -12.07 10.44 -2.83
CA TYR A 303 -13.36 11.03 -3.22
C TYR A 303 -13.49 12.49 -2.76
N PRO A 304 -12.67 13.42 -3.32
CA PRO A 304 -12.60 14.80 -2.84
C PRO A 304 -13.84 15.63 -3.17
N GLN A 305 -14.68 15.18 -4.11
CA GLN A 305 -15.87 15.93 -4.55
C GLN A 305 -16.92 16.00 -3.43
N LYS A 306 -17.10 17.19 -2.84
CA LYS A 306 -18.05 17.44 -1.74
C LYS A 306 -19.52 17.28 -2.12
N TRP A 307 -19.85 17.35 -3.41
CA TRP A 307 -21.20 17.14 -3.91
C TRP A 307 -21.55 15.65 -4.08
N LEU A 308 -20.58 14.75 -3.91
CA LEU A 308 -20.78 13.30 -3.88
C LEU A 308 -20.81 12.79 -2.44
N PRO A 309 -21.59 11.75 -2.12
CA PRO A 309 -21.80 11.29 -0.75
C PRO A 309 -20.62 10.47 -0.22
N TYR A 310 -19.67 10.08 -1.08
CA TYR A 310 -18.76 8.96 -0.81
C TYR A 310 -17.84 9.24 0.37
N GLN A 311 -17.31 10.46 0.49
CA GLN A 311 -16.53 10.87 1.66
C GLN A 311 -17.35 10.91 2.96
N TYR A 312 -18.67 11.10 2.86
CA TYR A 312 -19.59 11.11 4.00
C TYR A 312 -20.07 9.71 4.41
N LEU A 313 -19.65 8.65 3.71
CA LEU A 313 -19.92 7.26 4.13
C LEU A 313 -19.03 6.83 5.31
N TRP A 314 -18.12 7.69 5.78
CA TRP A 314 -17.19 7.39 6.86
C TRP A 314 -17.85 6.84 8.15
N PRO A 315 -19.08 7.22 8.57
CA PRO A 315 -19.70 6.64 9.77
C PRO A 315 -20.00 5.14 9.66
N PHE A 316 -20.03 4.61 8.43
CA PHE A 316 -20.27 3.20 8.15
C PHE A 316 -18.98 2.40 7.90
N LEU A 317 -17.81 3.02 8.09
CA LEU A 317 -16.53 2.33 7.94
C LEU A 317 -16.40 1.20 8.94
N ARG A 318 -16.00 0.02 8.45
CA ARG A 318 -15.68 -1.16 9.29
C ARG A 318 -14.18 -1.37 9.48
N ASN A 319 -13.38 -0.63 8.72
CA ASN A 319 -11.92 -0.63 8.80
C ASN A 319 -11.48 0.83 8.92
N HIS A 320 -10.68 1.11 9.92
CA HIS A 320 -10.19 2.42 10.32
C HIS A 320 -8.71 2.56 10.03
N LEU A 321 -7.89 1.54 10.38
CA LEU A 321 -6.42 1.58 10.32
C LEU A 321 -5.87 2.97 10.67
N ASP A 322 -6.27 3.45 11.85
CA ASP A 322 -6.15 4.85 12.26
C ASP A 322 -4.77 5.12 12.87
N SER A 323 -3.76 5.23 12.00
CA SER A 323 -2.39 5.54 12.40
C SER A 323 -2.30 6.83 13.22
N TRP A 324 -3.14 7.83 12.95
CA TRP A 324 -3.17 9.08 13.72
C TRP A 324 -3.54 8.84 15.20
N GLN A 325 -4.62 8.10 15.45
CA GLN A 325 -5.03 7.77 16.81
C GLN A 325 -4.06 6.77 17.45
N ASN A 326 -3.55 5.80 16.69
CA ASN A 326 -2.61 4.82 17.19
C ASN A 326 -1.32 5.45 17.72
N MET A 327 -0.77 6.48 17.07
CA MET A 327 0.40 7.18 17.61
C MET A 327 0.13 7.77 19.00
N ALA A 328 -1.07 8.32 19.22
CA ALA A 328 -1.45 8.86 20.53
C ALA A 328 -1.53 7.76 21.59
N LEU A 329 -2.12 6.61 21.26
CA LEU A 329 -2.21 5.47 22.15
C LEU A 329 -0.84 4.90 22.49
N ILE A 330 0.07 4.81 21.52
CA ILE A 330 1.45 4.34 21.72
C ILE A 330 2.21 5.28 22.67
N ALA A 331 2.11 6.60 22.44
CA ALA A 331 2.74 7.60 23.31
C ALA A 331 2.19 7.56 24.74
N GLN A 332 0.87 7.45 24.87
CA GLN A 332 0.20 7.32 26.16
C GLN A 332 0.64 6.06 26.91
N ALA A 333 0.63 4.90 26.25
CA ALA A 333 1.03 3.64 26.86
C ALA A 333 2.49 3.65 27.31
N ALA A 334 3.40 4.26 26.52
CA ALA A 334 4.79 4.42 26.92
C ALA A 334 4.94 5.27 28.19
N LYS A 335 4.21 6.40 28.26
CA LYS A 335 4.19 7.28 29.43
C LYS A 335 3.63 6.58 30.68
N GLU A 336 2.51 5.87 30.54
CA GLU A 336 1.88 5.13 31.65
C GLU A 336 2.77 4.01 32.19
N GLN A 337 3.52 3.33 31.31
CA GLN A 337 4.44 2.27 31.69
C GLN A 337 5.81 2.78 32.15
N GLY A 338 6.09 4.09 32.05
CA GLY A 338 7.40 4.67 32.33
C GLY A 338 8.51 4.11 31.43
N LYS A 339 8.18 3.71 30.20
CA LYS A 339 9.13 3.12 29.23
C LYS A 339 9.37 4.08 28.07
N ALA A 340 10.53 3.93 27.42
CA ALA A 340 10.78 4.62 26.17
C ALA A 340 9.77 4.15 25.10
N PRO A 341 9.13 5.07 24.36
CA PRO A 341 8.26 4.71 23.24
C PRO A 341 9.07 4.08 22.09
N PRO A 342 8.44 3.26 21.23
CA PRO A 342 9.11 2.71 20.06
C PRO A 342 9.53 3.82 19.10
N PHE A 343 10.72 3.69 18.51
CA PHE A 343 11.20 4.63 17.50
C PHE A 343 10.44 4.47 16.19
N VAL A 344 10.06 5.59 15.55
CA VAL A 344 9.33 5.58 14.28
C VAL A 344 10.23 6.09 13.15
N TYR A 345 10.42 5.29 12.09
CA TYR A 345 11.10 5.73 10.87
C TYR A 345 10.10 5.74 9.71
N ILE A 346 9.90 6.90 9.08
CA ILE A 346 8.97 7.08 7.98
C ILE A 346 9.73 7.10 6.66
N ILE A 347 9.39 6.20 5.73
CA ILE A 347 9.89 6.24 4.35
C ILE A 347 8.79 6.83 3.47
N GLN A 348 8.99 8.04 2.99
CA GLN A 348 8.06 8.74 2.11
C GLN A 348 8.47 8.53 0.64
N ALA A 349 7.50 8.24 -0.24
CA ALA A 349 7.71 8.33 -1.69
C ALA A 349 7.52 9.78 -2.15
N GLU A 350 8.46 10.33 -2.93
CA GLU A 350 8.39 11.73 -3.37
C GLU A 350 7.24 11.99 -4.35
N ARG A 351 6.97 11.04 -5.26
CA ARG A 351 5.96 11.13 -6.31
C ARG A 351 4.79 10.21 -6.04
N ASP A 352 4.44 10.05 -4.77
CA ASP A 352 3.33 9.21 -4.35
C ASP A 352 2.01 9.68 -4.99
N GLU A 353 1.50 8.85 -5.90
CA GLU A 353 0.29 9.08 -6.68
C GLU A 353 -0.98 8.65 -5.94
N LEU A 354 -0.84 7.90 -4.84
CA LEU A 354 -1.96 7.34 -4.10
C LEU A 354 -2.16 8.04 -2.76
N VAL A 355 -1.10 8.17 -1.97
CA VAL A 355 -1.11 8.82 -0.65
C VAL A 355 -0.44 10.19 -0.78
N PRO A 356 -1.20 11.30 -0.67
CA PRO A 356 -0.63 12.63 -0.75
C PRO A 356 0.45 12.84 0.31
N LYS A 357 1.52 13.55 -0.08
CA LYS A 357 2.67 13.85 0.80
C LYS A 357 2.25 14.48 2.13
N GLU A 358 1.16 15.26 2.12
CA GLU A 358 0.63 15.97 3.28
C GLU A 358 0.17 14.99 4.38
N GLN A 359 -0.27 13.78 4.02
CA GLN A 359 -0.63 12.77 5.02
C GLN A 359 0.60 12.25 5.77
N THR A 360 1.70 12.00 5.05
CA THR A 360 2.96 11.58 5.65
C THR A 360 3.57 12.69 6.51
N GLU A 361 3.51 13.94 6.04
CA GLU A 361 3.97 15.13 6.79
C GLU A 361 3.20 15.28 8.10
N LYS A 362 1.86 15.23 8.06
CA LYS A 362 1.02 15.29 9.26
C LYS A 362 1.30 14.16 10.24
N LEU A 363 1.58 12.95 9.75
CA LEU A 363 1.90 11.83 10.63
C LEU A 363 3.27 12.03 11.32
N TYR A 364 4.25 12.58 10.59
CA TYR A 364 5.55 12.95 11.15
C TYR A 364 5.42 14.04 12.23
N GLU A 365 4.69 15.12 11.93
CA GLU A 365 4.39 16.19 12.89
C GLU A 365 3.66 15.64 14.12
N ARG A 366 2.69 14.75 13.93
CA ARG A 366 1.96 14.09 15.01
C ARG A 366 2.90 13.32 15.95
N CYS A 367 3.90 12.63 15.42
CA CYS A 367 4.90 11.96 16.25
C CYS A 367 5.68 12.96 17.10
N LEU A 368 6.11 14.10 16.51
CA LEU A 368 6.82 15.16 17.24
C LEU A 368 5.95 15.75 18.36
N ASP A 369 4.69 16.08 18.06
CA ASP A 369 3.74 16.66 19.02
C ASP A 369 3.49 15.74 20.23
N LEU A 370 3.53 14.43 20.00
CA LEU A 370 3.33 13.41 21.02
C LEU A 370 4.64 13.03 21.76
N GLY A 371 5.78 13.59 21.37
CA GLY A 371 7.09 13.23 21.93
C GLY A 371 7.57 11.84 21.53
N LEU A 372 7.05 11.27 20.43
CA LEU A 372 7.55 10.02 19.88
C LEU A 372 8.84 10.29 19.09
N PRO A 373 9.93 9.53 19.32
CA PRO A 373 11.15 9.70 18.58
C PRO A 373 10.94 9.25 17.13
N VAL A 374 11.12 10.17 16.18
CA VAL A 374 10.78 9.97 14.78
C VAL A 374 11.86 10.51 13.84
N GLU A 375 12.10 9.77 12.76
CA GLU A 375 12.89 10.22 11.61
C GLU A 375 12.12 9.99 10.31
N ARG A 376 12.46 10.75 9.27
CA ARG A 376 11.84 10.64 7.95
C ARG A 376 12.89 10.64 6.84
N GLY A 377 12.81 9.67 5.95
CA GLY A 377 13.56 9.61 4.71
C GLY A 377 12.64 9.76 3.50
N ILE A 378 13.11 10.46 2.45
CA ILE A 378 12.35 10.64 1.20
C ILE A 378 13.03 9.82 0.09
N ALA A 379 12.29 8.87 -0.48
CA ALA A 379 12.69 8.12 -1.66
C ALA A 379 12.40 8.97 -2.92
N SER A 380 13.42 9.65 -3.44
CA SER A 380 13.28 10.53 -4.59
C SER A 380 12.82 9.77 -5.84
N VAL A 381 11.95 10.41 -6.62
CA VAL A 381 11.37 9.91 -7.89
C VAL A 381 10.52 8.63 -7.72
N ALA A 382 10.36 8.09 -6.50
CA ALA A 382 9.58 6.89 -6.26
C ALA A 382 8.07 7.18 -6.26
N TYR A 383 7.32 6.25 -6.86
CA TYR A 383 5.86 6.13 -6.75
C TYR A 383 5.48 5.29 -5.51
N HIS A 384 4.19 5.22 -5.21
CA HIS A 384 3.66 4.62 -3.97
C HIS A 384 4.18 3.21 -3.66
N GLN A 385 4.21 2.34 -4.67
CA GLN A 385 4.65 0.94 -4.56
C GLN A 385 6.17 0.79 -4.80
N GLU A 386 6.84 1.83 -5.28
CA GLU A 386 8.25 1.80 -5.66
C GLU A 386 9.18 2.35 -4.57
N ALA A 387 8.62 2.75 -3.42
CA ALA A 387 9.35 3.39 -2.33
C ALA A 387 10.59 2.60 -1.91
N ILE A 388 10.56 1.26 -1.98
CA ILE A 388 11.73 0.40 -1.74
C ILE A 388 12.17 -0.42 -2.96
N ALA A 389 11.58 -0.20 -4.13
CA ALA A 389 12.05 -0.80 -5.38
C ALA A 389 13.22 -0.01 -5.98
N ARG A 390 13.24 1.32 -5.75
CA ARG A 390 14.27 2.24 -6.23
C ARG A 390 15.49 2.28 -5.30
N GLY A 391 16.66 2.56 -5.89
CA GLY A 391 17.94 2.49 -5.18
C GLY A 391 18.06 3.38 -3.94
N GLN A 392 17.50 4.60 -3.93
CA GLN A 392 17.53 5.49 -2.77
C GLN A 392 16.65 4.97 -1.63
N GLY A 393 15.45 4.51 -1.95
CA GLY A 393 14.53 3.91 -1.01
C GLY A 393 15.08 2.67 -0.31
N LYS A 394 15.72 1.78 -1.09
CA LYS A 394 16.40 0.61 -0.54
C LYS A 394 17.52 0.97 0.45
N LYS A 395 18.28 2.04 0.15
CA LYS A 395 19.33 2.55 1.05
C LYS A 395 18.74 3.15 2.33
N LEU A 396 17.65 3.90 2.23
CA LEU A 396 16.94 4.43 3.41
C LEU A 396 16.45 3.30 4.30
N ALA A 397 15.86 2.25 3.72
CA ALA A 397 15.40 1.09 4.48
C ALA A 397 16.56 0.35 5.17
N SER A 398 17.69 0.12 4.49
CA SER A 398 18.84 -0.56 5.11
C SER A 398 19.46 0.27 6.23
N GLN A 399 19.59 1.60 6.02
CA GLN A 399 20.07 2.53 7.04
C GLN A 399 19.12 2.61 8.24
N ALA A 400 17.81 2.64 8.01
CA ALA A 400 16.81 2.61 9.06
C ALA A 400 16.94 1.33 9.90
N ILE A 401 16.98 0.16 9.26
CA ILE A 401 17.14 -1.12 9.98
C ILE A 401 18.38 -1.10 10.88
N LEU A 402 19.51 -0.66 10.36
CA LEU A 402 20.76 -0.59 11.11
C LEU A 402 20.70 0.42 12.27
N ALA A 403 20.19 1.62 12.03
CA ALA A 403 20.07 2.68 13.05
C ALA A 403 19.10 2.28 14.16
N LEU A 404 17.94 1.72 13.80
CA LEU A 404 16.92 1.28 14.74
C LEU A 404 17.39 0.08 15.56
N THR A 405 18.06 -0.89 14.92
CA THR A 405 18.62 -2.05 15.65
C THR A 405 19.69 -1.60 16.65
N LYS A 406 20.55 -0.64 16.26
CA LYS A 406 21.53 -0.06 17.18
C LYS A 406 20.85 0.62 18.38
N ARG A 407 19.89 1.51 18.13
CA ARG A 407 19.16 2.21 19.20
C ARG A 407 18.43 1.23 20.12
N ALA A 408 17.76 0.24 19.55
CA ALA A 408 17.07 -0.81 20.31
C ALA A 408 18.02 -1.62 21.22
N LEU A 409 19.28 -1.79 20.80
CA LEU A 409 20.32 -2.43 21.61
C LEU A 409 20.83 -1.50 22.71
N ASP A 410 21.05 -0.22 22.39
CA ASP A 410 21.58 0.78 23.33
C ASP A 410 20.55 1.11 24.45
N ASP A 411 19.24 1.05 24.15
CA ASP A 411 18.13 1.33 25.07
C ASP A 411 17.68 0.08 25.89
N GLY A 412 18.34 -1.07 25.73
CA GLY A 412 17.88 -2.37 26.25
C GLY A 412 18.73 -2.96 27.35
#